data_AF-A0A7J0HC84-F1
#
_entry.id   AF-A0A7J0HC84-F1
#
_cell.length_a   1.000
_cell.length_b   1.000
_cell.length_c   1.000
_cell.angle_alpha   90.00
_cell.angle_beta   90.00
_cell.angle_gamma   90.00
#
_symmetry.space_group_name_H-M   'P 1'
#
loop_
_entity.id
_entity.type
_entity.pdbx_description
1 polymer ?
#
loop_
_entity_poly.entity_id
_entity_poly.type
_entity_poly.pdbx_seq_one_letter_code
_entity_poly.pdbx_strand_id
1 'polypeptide(L)'
;MVSALAGTQLHDGYVSYPWERRMQESLPVPNSSCFLSMLLLPKASDRVASRYNDLEDTLSRANAWLNASQASGVPIVFMNIQTESLLTKISGETASSTVNAGSLSDLSNLASASLYGFEDYHGVDIGLVRAVRLWYSPLGGEVAFEIKLKESDTKLGFAISRTEEGFIYISSVIDGDDNAPSTRSGLSNLYKEATRACKLLVVSRVSNQKVLPWIVSPTGAVRCFDTVSLSQKLSLHRHARVPILLHMFLWDRTSASMSRTTHQTQASASLFPIGIAITTRNSNPADSK
;
A
#
# COMPACT_ATOMS: atom_id res chain seq x y z
N MET A 1 42.88 -5.30 32.51
CA MET A 1 42.48 -5.15 31.09
C MET A 1 41.01 -5.51 30.88
N VAL A 2 40.52 -6.67 31.33
CA VAL A 2 39.09 -7.07 31.25
C VAL A 2 38.14 -6.11 32.02
N SER A 3 38.55 -5.61 33.20
CA SER A 3 37.78 -4.61 33.96
C SER A 3 37.70 -3.23 33.29
N ALA A 4 38.70 -2.85 32.48
CA ALA A 4 38.67 -1.59 31.73
C ALA A 4 37.72 -1.67 30.53
N LEU A 5 37.63 -2.83 29.87
CA LEU A 5 36.66 -3.10 28.82
C LEU A 5 35.21 -2.98 29.32
N ALA A 6 34.91 -3.50 30.52
CA ALA A 6 33.57 -3.42 31.11
C ALA A 6 33.17 -2.00 31.55
N GLY A 7 34.15 -1.14 31.86
CA GLY A 7 33.92 0.24 32.27
C GLY A 7 33.98 1.28 31.14
N THR A 8 34.41 0.89 29.94
CA THR A 8 34.50 1.83 28.81
C THR A 8 33.12 1.98 28.19
N GLN A 9 32.53 3.18 28.32
CA GLN A 9 31.23 3.47 27.73
C GLN A 9 31.39 3.82 26.24
N LEU A 10 30.55 3.21 25.41
CA LEU A 10 30.37 3.65 24.04
C LEU A 10 29.50 4.90 24.05
N HIS A 11 29.97 5.95 23.37
CA HIS A 11 29.19 7.17 23.18
C HIS A 11 28.37 7.07 21.90
N ASP A 12 27.19 7.66 21.91
CA ASP A 12 26.37 7.85 20.73
C ASP A 12 26.97 8.94 19.83
N GLY A 13 26.61 8.89 18.55
CA GLY A 13 27.07 9.84 17.55
C GLY A 13 26.04 10.01 16.45
N TYR A 14 26.00 11.22 15.88
CA TYR A 14 25.11 11.55 14.77
C TYR A 14 25.93 11.74 13.50
N VAL A 15 25.43 11.18 12.39
CA VAL A 15 26.01 11.35 11.06
C VAL A 15 24.97 12.06 10.19
N SER A 16 25.39 13.14 9.54
CA SER A 16 24.55 13.80 8.55
C SER A 16 24.31 12.86 7.36
N TYR A 17 23.05 12.67 6.99
CA TYR A 17 22.66 11.82 5.87
C TYR A 17 21.77 12.63 4.91
N PRO A 18 22.09 12.68 3.60
CA PRO A 18 21.36 13.52 2.65
C PRO A 18 20.07 12.83 2.19
N TRP A 19 19.07 12.76 3.07
CA TRP A 19 17.81 12.04 2.85
C TRP A 19 17.11 12.43 1.55
N GLU A 20 16.96 13.72 1.26
CA GLU A 20 16.26 14.23 0.09
C GLU A 20 16.93 13.77 -1.21
N ARG A 21 18.26 13.90 -1.28
CA ARG A 21 19.05 13.44 -2.42
C ARG A 21 18.89 11.93 -2.61
N ARG A 22 18.92 11.16 -1.53
CA ARG A 22 18.76 9.70 -1.58
C ARG A 22 17.35 9.28 -2.02
N MET A 23 16.31 9.97 -1.58
CA MET A 23 14.95 9.71 -2.04
C MET A 23 14.74 10.04 -3.53
N GLN A 24 15.50 10.99 -4.07
CA GLN A 24 15.45 11.32 -5.50
C GLN A 24 16.26 10.35 -6.36
N GLU A 25 17.48 10.00 -5.92
CA GLU A 25 18.43 9.23 -6.74
C GLU A 25 18.33 7.70 -6.55
N SER A 26 17.85 7.24 -5.39
CA SER A 26 17.92 5.80 -5.02
C SER A 26 16.58 5.07 -5.14
N LEU A 27 15.47 5.78 -5.36
CA LEU A 27 14.15 5.18 -5.52
C LEU A 27 13.82 4.98 -7.01
N PRO A 28 13.16 3.86 -7.41
CA PRO A 28 12.75 3.64 -8.80
C PRO A 28 11.83 4.74 -9.34
N VAL A 29 11.01 5.30 -8.46
CA VAL A 29 10.20 6.49 -8.70
C VAL A 29 10.62 7.53 -7.67
N PRO A 30 11.11 8.72 -8.11
CA PRO A 30 11.56 9.75 -7.19
C PRO A 30 10.49 10.13 -6.16
N ASN A 31 10.89 10.22 -4.90
CA ASN A 31 10.01 10.56 -3.77
C ASN A 31 8.79 9.62 -3.59
N SER A 32 8.84 8.39 -4.12
CA SER A 32 7.78 7.38 -3.99
C SER A 32 8.27 6.14 -3.27
N SER A 33 7.57 5.80 -2.19
CA SER A 33 7.76 4.54 -1.48
C SER A 33 6.99 3.40 -2.16
N CYS A 34 7.60 2.21 -2.20
CA CYS A 34 6.92 0.95 -2.55
C CYS A 34 6.17 0.32 -1.36
N PHE A 35 6.37 0.85 -0.14
CA PHE A 35 5.63 0.44 1.04
C PHE A 35 4.30 1.16 1.07
N LEU A 36 3.24 0.45 0.67
CA LEU A 36 1.89 0.96 0.57
C LEU A 36 1.06 0.41 1.74
N SER A 37 -0.02 1.12 2.07
CA SER A 37 -0.91 0.66 3.13
C SER A 37 -2.37 1.00 2.89
N MET A 38 -3.22 0.21 3.52
CA MET A 38 -4.65 0.43 3.65
C MET A 38 -5.02 0.36 5.14
N LEU A 39 -5.80 1.32 5.60
CA LEU A 39 -6.37 1.29 6.96
C LEU A 39 -7.75 0.64 6.92
N LEU A 40 -7.99 -0.36 7.76
CA LEU A 40 -9.30 -0.97 7.91
C LEU A 40 -9.86 -0.57 9.27
N LEU A 41 -10.97 0.15 9.25
CA LEU A 41 -11.71 0.45 10.46
C LEU A 41 -12.59 -0.74 10.84
N PRO A 42 -12.78 -1.00 12.15
CA PRO A 42 -13.66 -2.05 12.63
C PRO A 42 -15.06 -1.93 12.04
N LYS A 43 -15.66 -3.05 11.68
CA LYS A 43 -17.00 -3.06 11.09
C LYS A 43 -18.03 -2.68 12.14
N ALA A 44 -18.91 -1.74 11.85
CA ALA A 44 -20.06 -1.46 12.71
C ALA A 44 -21.01 -2.67 12.69
N SER A 45 -21.34 -3.21 13.86
CA SER A 45 -22.26 -4.34 14.02
C SER A 45 -23.72 -3.89 13.94
N ASP A 46 -23.99 -2.61 14.18
CA ASP A 46 -25.31 -1.99 14.19
C ASP A 46 -25.36 -0.77 13.25
N ARG A 47 -26.59 -0.33 12.94
CA ARG A 47 -26.81 0.79 12.00
C ARG A 47 -26.36 2.14 12.55
N VAL A 48 -26.30 2.28 13.87
CA VAL A 48 -25.92 3.54 14.55
C VAL A 48 -24.42 3.59 14.83
N ALA A 49 -23.67 2.52 14.49
CA ALA A 49 -22.24 2.37 14.78
C ALA A 49 -21.91 2.55 16.28
N SER A 50 -22.82 2.07 17.14
CA SER A 50 -22.60 2.00 18.58
C SER A 50 -21.74 0.81 18.99
N ARG A 51 -21.76 -0.27 18.19
CA ARG A 51 -20.99 -1.49 18.41
C ARG A 51 -20.18 -1.84 17.18
N TYR A 52 -19.04 -2.47 17.43
CA TYR A 52 -18.12 -2.89 16.39
C TYR A 52 -17.81 -4.38 16.53
N ASN A 53 -17.62 -5.04 15.40
CA ASN A 53 -17.08 -6.40 15.37
C ASN A 53 -15.68 -6.40 15.98
N ASP A 54 -15.23 -7.56 16.45
CA ASP A 54 -13.93 -7.74 17.10
C ASP A 54 -12.75 -7.52 16.14
N LEU A 55 -11.55 -7.58 16.71
CA LEU A 55 -10.31 -7.38 15.97
C LEU A 55 -10.10 -8.48 14.92
N GLU A 56 -10.50 -9.72 15.22
CA GLU A 56 -10.38 -10.86 14.30
C GLU A 56 -11.24 -10.68 13.04
N ASP A 57 -12.44 -10.12 13.14
CA ASP A 57 -13.25 -9.71 11.97
C ASP A 57 -12.50 -8.70 11.11
N THR A 58 -11.86 -7.71 11.74
CA THR A 58 -11.14 -6.66 11.01
C THR A 58 -9.89 -7.22 10.31
N LEU A 59 -9.16 -8.13 10.97
CA LEU A 59 -8.04 -8.86 10.38
C LEU A 59 -8.50 -9.76 9.22
N SER A 60 -9.62 -10.47 9.40
CA SER A 60 -10.22 -11.32 8.37
C SER A 60 -10.64 -10.53 7.15
N ARG A 61 -11.22 -9.34 7.33
CA ARG A 61 -11.55 -8.41 6.24
C ARG A 61 -10.30 -7.91 5.51
N ALA A 62 -9.22 -7.63 6.24
CA ALA A 62 -7.94 -7.23 5.63
C ALA A 62 -7.38 -8.35 4.74
N ASN A 63 -7.38 -9.58 5.26
CA ASN A 63 -6.93 -10.76 4.52
C ASN A 63 -7.82 -11.02 3.29
N ALA A 64 -9.14 -10.93 3.44
CA ALA A 64 -10.09 -11.10 2.35
C ALA A 64 -9.88 -10.06 1.23
N TRP A 65 -9.70 -8.78 1.59
CA TRP A 65 -9.42 -7.71 0.62
C TRP A 65 -8.13 -7.96 -0.16
N LEU A 66 -7.06 -8.41 0.52
CA LEU A 66 -5.79 -8.73 -0.13
C LEU A 66 -5.95 -9.90 -1.11
N ASN A 67 -6.55 -11.00 -0.66
CA ASN A 67 -6.75 -12.21 -1.47
C ASN A 67 -7.64 -11.93 -2.67
N ALA A 68 -8.73 -11.17 -2.49
CA ALA A 68 -9.60 -10.74 -3.57
C ALA A 68 -8.84 -9.88 -4.59
N SER A 69 -8.05 -8.90 -4.12
CA SER A 69 -7.22 -8.05 -5.00
C SER A 69 -6.29 -8.89 -5.86
N GLN A 70 -5.59 -9.86 -5.27
CA GLN A 70 -4.69 -10.76 -5.99
C GLN A 70 -5.43 -11.67 -6.99
N ALA A 71 -6.60 -12.20 -6.60
CA ALA A 71 -7.45 -13.01 -7.46
C ALA A 71 -7.99 -12.21 -8.66
N SER A 72 -8.32 -10.94 -8.45
CA SER A 72 -8.68 -9.97 -9.50
C SER A 72 -7.51 -9.60 -10.42
N GLY A 73 -6.30 -10.10 -10.15
CA GLY A 73 -5.11 -9.89 -10.98
C GLY A 73 -4.25 -8.68 -10.59
N VAL A 74 -4.53 -8.03 -9.45
CA VAL A 74 -3.71 -6.92 -8.94
C VAL A 74 -2.35 -7.45 -8.46
N PRO A 75 -1.22 -6.97 -9.01
CA PRO A 75 0.10 -7.51 -8.71
C PRO A 75 0.68 -6.92 -7.41
N ILE A 76 0.10 -7.27 -6.27
CA ILE A 76 0.57 -6.87 -4.93
C ILE A 76 0.93 -8.09 -4.06
N VAL A 77 1.78 -7.86 -3.06
CA VAL A 77 2.17 -8.86 -2.06
C VAL A 77 1.97 -8.31 -0.66
N PHE A 78 1.64 -9.21 0.27
CA PHE A 78 1.62 -8.93 1.70
C PHE A 78 3.01 -8.50 2.19
N MET A 79 3.06 -7.46 3.01
CA MET A 79 4.30 -7.03 3.68
C MET A 79 4.20 -7.17 5.19
N ASN A 80 3.15 -6.61 5.78
CA ASN A 80 2.94 -6.62 7.22
C ASN A 80 1.48 -6.32 7.56
N ILE A 81 1.08 -6.64 8.77
CA ILE A 81 -0.18 -6.20 9.37
C ILE A 81 0.09 -5.62 10.75
N GLN A 82 -0.54 -4.50 11.05
CA GLN A 82 -0.32 -3.77 12.30
C GLN A 82 -1.67 -3.29 12.85
N THR A 83 -1.88 -3.43 14.15
CA THR A 83 -2.99 -2.78 14.84
C THR A 83 -2.65 -1.31 15.11
N GLU A 84 -3.55 -0.40 14.78
CA GLU A 84 -3.43 1.03 15.02
C GLU A 84 -4.51 1.51 15.97
N SER A 85 -4.09 2.29 16.97
CA SER A 85 -4.99 2.90 17.94
C SER A 85 -5.38 4.30 17.49
N LEU A 86 -6.68 4.52 17.29
CA LEU A 86 -7.25 5.81 16.90
C LEU A 86 -8.12 6.33 18.03
N LEU A 87 -7.85 7.54 18.50
CA LEU A 87 -8.68 8.21 19.48
C LEU A 87 -9.90 8.82 18.79
N THR A 88 -11.07 8.60 19.38
CA THR A 88 -12.32 9.23 18.95
C THR A 88 -13.10 9.67 20.17
N LYS A 89 -13.87 10.75 20.04
CA LYS A 89 -14.90 11.05 21.02
C LYS A 89 -16.01 10.00 20.89
N ILE A 90 -16.47 9.44 22.01
CA ILE A 90 -17.64 8.58 22.07
C ILE A 90 -18.70 9.24 22.94
N SER A 91 -19.96 8.88 22.77
CA SER A 91 -21.09 9.44 23.52
C SER A 91 -22.29 8.49 23.47
N GLY A 92 -23.24 8.67 24.38
CA GLY A 92 -24.50 7.92 24.38
C GLY A 92 -24.28 6.41 24.50
N GLU A 93 -24.98 5.63 23.67
CA GLU A 93 -24.95 4.16 23.71
C GLU A 93 -23.54 3.57 23.49
N THR A 94 -22.69 4.23 22.70
CA THR A 94 -21.30 3.82 22.50
C THR A 94 -20.48 3.96 23.78
N ALA A 95 -20.64 5.06 24.53
CA ALA A 95 -19.96 5.26 25.81
C ALA A 95 -20.46 4.26 26.85
N SER A 96 -21.79 4.13 27.01
CA SER A 96 -22.40 3.20 27.96
C SER A 96 -22.02 1.74 27.74
N SER A 97 -21.67 1.34 26.51
CA SER A 97 -21.33 -0.05 26.17
C SER A 97 -19.83 -0.35 26.21
N THR A 98 -18.96 0.66 26.22
CA THR A 98 -17.51 0.49 26.07
C THR A 98 -16.70 1.05 27.24
N VAL A 99 -17.27 1.96 28.04
CA VAL A 99 -16.66 2.48 29.26
C VAL A 99 -16.97 1.52 30.41
N ASN A 100 -16.10 0.53 30.63
CA ASN A 100 -16.22 -0.41 31.75
C ASN A 100 -14.95 -0.40 32.58
N ALA A 101 -15.07 0.06 33.83
CA ALA A 101 -13.98 0.10 34.79
C ALA A 101 -14.06 -1.11 35.75
N GLY A 102 -13.08 -2.01 35.67
CA GLY A 102 -12.53 -2.59 36.90
C GLY A 102 -12.41 -4.12 37.05
N SER A 103 -12.91 -4.98 36.16
CA SER A 103 -12.76 -6.44 36.32
C SER A 103 -11.71 -7.10 35.42
N LEU A 104 -11.10 -8.19 35.89
CA LEU A 104 -10.14 -8.99 35.10
C LEU A 104 -10.77 -9.60 33.84
N SER A 105 -12.07 -9.92 33.91
CA SER A 105 -12.87 -10.35 32.76
C SER A 105 -13.03 -9.24 31.71
N ASP A 106 -13.17 -7.98 32.14
CA ASP A 106 -13.24 -6.84 31.20
C ASP A 106 -11.90 -6.63 30.50
N LEU A 107 -10.77 -6.84 31.20
CA LEU A 107 -9.44 -6.83 30.60
C LEU A 107 -9.22 -7.98 29.59
N SER A 108 -9.86 -9.13 29.80
CA SER A 108 -9.78 -10.25 28.86
C SER A 108 -10.54 -9.95 27.56
N ASN A 109 -11.71 -9.31 27.66
CA ASN A 109 -12.48 -8.85 26.51
C ASN A 109 -11.76 -7.72 25.75
N LEU A 110 -10.95 -6.93 26.46
CA LEU A 110 -10.11 -5.90 25.86
C LEU A 110 -9.09 -6.48 24.88
N ALA A 111 -8.68 -7.75 24.98
CA ALA A 111 -7.73 -8.34 24.04
C ALA A 111 -8.29 -8.41 22.62
N SER A 112 -9.57 -8.76 22.47
CA SER A 112 -10.25 -8.91 21.17
C SER A 112 -11.12 -7.71 20.79
N ALA A 113 -11.43 -6.81 21.71
CA ALA A 113 -12.28 -5.65 21.45
C ALA A 113 -11.67 -4.67 20.42
N SER A 114 -12.51 -4.23 19.49
CA SER A 114 -12.16 -3.21 18.48
C SER A 114 -12.37 -1.77 18.94
N LEU A 115 -13.17 -1.56 19.99
CA LEU A 115 -13.40 -0.26 20.60
C LEU A 115 -13.48 -0.46 22.12
N TYR A 116 -12.74 0.34 22.87
CA TYR A 116 -12.94 0.47 24.30
C TYR A 116 -12.97 1.94 24.70
N GLY A 117 -13.80 2.26 25.69
CA GLY A 117 -14.00 3.62 26.18
C GLY A 117 -13.31 3.85 27.51
N PHE A 118 -12.92 5.08 27.77
CA PHE A 118 -12.54 5.57 29.09
C PHE A 118 -12.94 7.04 29.23
N GLU A 119 -13.16 7.50 30.46
CA GLU A 119 -13.46 8.90 30.77
C GLU A 119 -12.14 9.64 31.01
N ASP A 120 -11.99 10.84 30.43
CA ASP A 120 -10.87 11.71 30.73
C ASP A 120 -11.05 12.47 32.06
N TYR A 121 -10.05 13.26 32.47
CA TYR A 121 -10.12 14.03 33.72
C TYR A 121 -11.25 15.08 33.74
N HIS A 122 -11.77 15.48 32.57
CA HIS A 122 -12.83 16.46 32.44
C HIS A 122 -14.22 15.84 32.29
N GLY A 123 -14.36 14.51 32.41
CA GLY A 123 -15.64 13.81 32.26
C GLY A 123 -16.04 13.57 30.80
N VAL A 124 -15.09 13.62 29.86
CA VAL A 124 -15.33 13.36 28.43
C VAL A 124 -15.06 11.90 28.13
N ASP A 125 -16.06 11.21 27.58
CA ASP A 125 -15.88 9.84 27.10
C ASP A 125 -15.01 9.80 25.83
N ILE A 126 -13.88 9.11 25.93
CA ILE A 126 -12.92 8.87 24.84
C ILE A 126 -12.93 7.39 24.48
N GLY A 127 -13.12 7.10 23.21
CA GLY A 127 -12.97 5.77 22.64
C GLY A 127 -11.59 5.59 22.02
N LEU A 128 -10.98 4.44 22.28
CA LEU A 128 -9.84 3.95 21.52
C LEU A 128 -10.31 2.88 20.52
N VAL A 129 -10.33 3.23 19.24
CA VAL A 129 -10.61 2.31 18.15
C VAL A 129 -9.33 1.59 17.76
N ARG A 130 -9.37 0.26 17.68
CA ARG A 130 -8.30 -0.58 17.14
C ARG A 130 -8.56 -0.86 15.67
N ALA A 131 -8.02 -0.01 14.82
CA ALA A 131 -7.99 -0.24 13.39
C ALA A 131 -6.87 -1.23 13.02
N VAL A 132 -6.93 -1.77 11.80
CA VAL A 132 -5.87 -2.61 11.25
C VAL A 132 -5.25 -1.92 10.05
N ARG A 133 -3.94 -1.68 10.07
CA ARG A 133 -3.19 -1.28 8.90
C ARG A 133 -2.58 -2.49 8.22
N LEU A 134 -3.04 -2.74 7.00
CA LEU A 134 -2.45 -3.71 6.09
C LEU A 134 -1.38 -3.00 5.26
N TRP A 135 -0.15 -3.49 5.34
CA TRP A 135 0.96 -3.06 4.49
C TRP A 135 1.16 -4.04 3.33
N TYR A 136 1.30 -3.50 2.13
CA TYR A 136 1.52 -4.26 0.91
C TYR A 136 2.51 -3.54 -0.01
N SER A 137 3.05 -4.26 -0.99
CA SER A 137 3.97 -3.72 -2.00
C SER A 137 3.58 -4.25 -3.38
N PRO A 138 3.81 -3.51 -4.47
CA PRO A 138 3.75 -4.09 -5.81
C PRO A 138 4.77 -5.23 -5.97
N LEU A 139 4.36 -6.32 -6.61
CA LEU A 139 5.16 -7.54 -6.77
C LEU A 139 6.44 -7.29 -7.60
N GLY A 140 6.29 -6.67 -8.77
CA GLY A 140 7.38 -6.32 -9.69
C GLY A 140 7.95 -4.90 -9.49
N GLY A 141 7.42 -4.14 -8.53
CA GLY A 141 7.73 -2.72 -8.36
C GLY A 141 6.78 -1.78 -9.12
N GLU A 142 7.13 -0.50 -9.12
CA GLU A 142 6.38 0.57 -9.79
C GLU A 142 7.22 1.11 -10.95
N VAL A 143 6.61 1.30 -12.12
CA VAL A 143 7.27 1.90 -13.30
C VAL A 143 6.55 3.18 -13.70
N ALA A 144 7.34 4.19 -14.09
CA ALA A 144 6.82 5.43 -14.66
C ALA A 144 6.64 5.26 -16.17
N PHE A 145 5.48 5.68 -16.68
CA PHE A 145 5.07 5.53 -18.05
C PHE A 145 4.50 6.85 -18.57
N GLU A 146 5.18 7.45 -19.53
CA GLU A 146 4.79 8.74 -20.09
C GLU A 146 3.91 8.55 -21.34
N ILE A 147 2.66 9.02 -21.28
CA ILE A 147 1.79 9.12 -22.45
C ILE A 147 2.16 10.40 -23.21
N LYS A 148 2.82 10.20 -24.35
CA LYS A 148 3.21 11.28 -25.27
C LYS A 148 1.97 11.77 -26.01
N LEU A 149 1.76 13.08 -26.07
CA LEU A 149 0.63 13.72 -26.75
C LEU A 149 1.10 14.57 -27.95
N LYS A 150 0.28 14.66 -28.98
CA LYS A 150 0.45 15.48 -30.19
C LYS A 150 -0.81 16.32 -30.45
N GLU A 151 -0.68 17.34 -31.28
CA GLU A 151 -1.79 18.26 -31.60
C GLU A 151 -2.97 17.60 -32.30
N SER A 152 -2.72 16.54 -33.06
CA SER A 152 -3.75 15.78 -33.79
C SER A 152 -4.55 14.81 -32.90
N ASP A 153 -4.21 14.67 -31.62
CA ASP A 153 -4.76 13.61 -30.77
C ASP A 153 -6.17 13.93 -30.26
N THR A 154 -7.17 13.29 -30.85
CA THR A 154 -8.59 13.43 -30.47
C THR A 154 -9.02 12.51 -29.33
N LYS A 155 -8.20 11.50 -28.99
CA LYS A 155 -8.42 10.53 -27.90
C LYS A 155 -7.09 10.02 -27.37
N LEU A 156 -7.07 9.50 -26.14
CA LEU A 156 -5.86 8.94 -25.52
C LEU A 156 -5.52 7.52 -26.00
N GLY A 157 -6.49 6.80 -26.55
CA GLY A 157 -6.28 5.43 -27.06
C GLY A 157 -6.29 4.35 -25.97
N PHE A 158 -6.75 4.64 -24.76
CA PHE A 158 -6.97 3.65 -23.70
C PHE A 158 -8.16 4.06 -22.81
N ALA A 159 -8.72 3.10 -22.09
CA ALA A 159 -9.75 3.31 -21.07
C ALA A 159 -9.24 2.89 -19.69
N ILE A 160 -9.83 3.50 -18.65
CA ILE A 160 -9.59 3.13 -17.26
C ILE A 160 -10.86 2.57 -16.64
N SER A 161 -10.70 1.68 -15.67
CA SER A 161 -11.80 1.17 -14.84
C SER A 161 -11.31 0.94 -13.42
N ARG A 162 -12.24 0.54 -12.54
CA ARG A 162 -11.98 0.31 -11.13
C ARG A 162 -12.37 -1.12 -10.74
N THR A 163 -11.55 -1.78 -9.94
CA THR A 163 -11.89 -3.07 -9.33
C THR A 163 -12.86 -2.90 -8.15
N GLU A 164 -13.43 -3.98 -7.63
CA GLU A 164 -14.26 -3.91 -6.42
C GLU A 164 -13.43 -3.52 -5.19
N GLU A 165 -12.16 -3.92 -5.16
CA GLU A 165 -11.18 -3.61 -4.11
C GLU A 165 -10.66 -2.17 -4.18
N GLY A 166 -11.09 -1.40 -5.20
CA GLY A 166 -10.84 0.04 -5.31
C GLY A 166 -9.59 0.44 -6.11
N PHE A 167 -8.94 -0.49 -6.81
CA PHE A 167 -7.80 -0.18 -7.67
C PHE A 167 -8.24 0.37 -9.01
N ILE A 168 -7.58 1.44 -9.48
CA ILE A 168 -7.71 1.90 -10.86
C ILE A 168 -6.77 1.09 -11.75
N TYR A 169 -7.25 0.64 -12.91
CA TYR A 169 -6.44 -0.09 -13.88
C TYR A 169 -6.79 0.32 -15.32
N ILE A 170 -5.88 0.04 -16.25
CA ILE A 170 -6.16 0.17 -17.68
C ILE A 170 -7.03 -1.00 -18.12
N SER A 171 -8.28 -0.72 -18.52
CA SER A 171 -9.25 -1.76 -18.87
C SER A 171 -9.30 -2.10 -20.34
N SER A 172 -8.81 -1.21 -21.21
CA SER A 172 -8.61 -1.49 -22.62
C SER A 172 -7.62 -0.52 -23.25
N VAL A 173 -6.99 -0.96 -24.34
CA VAL A 173 -6.16 -0.14 -25.21
C VAL A 173 -6.67 -0.33 -26.63
N ILE A 174 -6.83 0.77 -27.38
CA ILE A 174 -7.30 0.72 -28.76
C ILE A 174 -6.20 0.11 -29.63
N ASP A 175 -6.53 -0.96 -30.35
CA ASP A 175 -5.66 -1.57 -31.34
C ASP A 175 -5.91 -0.99 -32.76
N GLY A 176 -4.89 -1.04 -33.62
CA GLY A 176 -5.01 -0.67 -35.04
C GLY A 176 -4.77 0.82 -35.36
N ASP A 177 -4.48 1.65 -34.36
CA ASP A 177 -4.03 3.04 -34.54
C ASP A 177 -2.59 3.19 -33.98
N ASP A 178 -1.61 3.04 -34.86
CA ASP A 178 -0.18 3.13 -34.52
C ASP A 178 0.23 4.53 -34.07
N ASN A 179 -0.57 5.54 -34.42
CA ASN A 179 -0.32 6.92 -34.03
C ASN A 179 -1.13 7.36 -32.80
N ALA A 180 -1.98 6.50 -32.21
CA ALA A 180 -2.65 6.82 -30.96
C ALA A 180 -1.64 7.08 -29.82
N PRO A 181 -1.94 7.96 -28.85
CA PRO A 181 -1.05 8.23 -27.72
C PRO A 181 -0.63 6.99 -26.96
N SER A 182 -1.56 6.07 -26.70
CA SER A 182 -1.30 4.79 -26.03
C SER A 182 -0.30 3.92 -26.81
N THR A 183 -0.54 3.67 -28.10
CA THR A 183 0.31 2.81 -28.94
C THR A 183 1.71 3.40 -29.10
N ARG A 184 1.81 4.68 -29.48
CA ARG A 184 3.09 5.39 -29.67
C ARG A 184 3.93 5.45 -28.40
N SER A 185 3.28 5.47 -27.23
CA SER A 185 3.99 5.47 -25.94
C SER A 185 4.43 4.08 -25.51
N GLY A 186 3.94 3.01 -26.17
CA GLY A 186 4.23 1.61 -25.85
C GLY A 186 3.21 0.92 -24.93
N LEU A 187 2.09 1.59 -24.62
CA LEU A 187 1.11 1.11 -23.64
C LEU A 187 0.38 -0.14 -24.17
N SER A 188 0.17 -0.22 -25.48
CA SER A 188 -0.44 -1.40 -26.13
C SER A 188 0.39 -2.67 -25.87
N ASN A 189 1.73 -2.58 -25.96
CA ASN A 189 2.61 -3.72 -25.70
C ASN A 189 2.53 -4.14 -24.24
N LEU A 190 2.66 -3.19 -23.31
CA LEU A 190 2.59 -3.46 -21.88
C LEU A 190 1.24 -4.05 -21.46
N TYR A 191 0.14 -3.52 -22.03
CA TYR A 191 -1.21 -4.03 -21.79
C TYR A 191 -1.39 -5.47 -22.31
N LYS A 192 -0.86 -5.78 -23.50
CA LYS A 192 -0.87 -7.14 -24.07
C LYS A 192 -0.07 -8.12 -23.22
N GLU A 193 1.10 -7.70 -22.71
CA GLU A 193 1.91 -8.51 -21.80
C GLU A 193 1.19 -8.76 -20.47
N ALA A 194 0.57 -7.73 -19.88
CA ALA A 194 -0.22 -7.86 -18.65
C ALA A 194 -1.36 -8.86 -18.84
N THR A 195 -2.09 -8.71 -19.95
CA THR A 195 -3.20 -9.59 -20.32
C THR A 195 -2.73 -11.04 -20.49
N ARG A 196 -1.60 -11.27 -21.16
CA ARG A 196 -1.01 -12.61 -21.34
C ARG A 196 -0.58 -13.24 -20.01
N ALA A 197 -0.14 -12.42 -19.05
CA ALA A 197 0.19 -12.84 -17.70
C ALA A 197 -1.03 -12.97 -16.76
N CYS A 198 -2.24 -12.69 -17.26
CA CYS A 198 -3.47 -12.61 -16.45
C CYS A 198 -3.34 -11.62 -15.28
N LYS A 199 -2.72 -10.47 -15.54
CA LYS A 199 -2.52 -9.39 -14.55
C LYS A 199 -3.17 -8.10 -15.00
N LEU A 200 -3.65 -7.34 -14.03
CA LEU A 200 -4.15 -5.99 -14.25
C LEU A 200 -2.99 -5.00 -14.29
N LEU A 201 -3.05 -4.09 -15.25
CA LEU A 201 -2.14 -2.96 -15.32
C LEU A 201 -2.66 -1.83 -14.42
N VAL A 202 -2.42 -1.99 -13.12
CA VAL A 202 -2.90 -1.07 -12.07
C VAL A 202 -2.17 0.25 -12.14
N VAL A 203 -2.94 1.35 -12.18
CA VAL A 203 -2.42 2.72 -12.12
C VAL A 203 -2.30 3.12 -10.66
N SER A 204 -1.07 3.27 -10.19
CA SER A 204 -0.78 3.69 -8.82
C SER A 204 -0.76 5.20 -8.66
N ARG A 205 -0.35 5.94 -9.70
CA ARG A 205 -0.28 7.40 -9.69
C ARG A 205 -0.62 8.01 -11.05
N VAL A 206 -1.15 9.24 -11.01
CA VAL A 206 -1.34 10.10 -12.19
C VAL A 206 -0.74 11.47 -11.91
N SER A 207 0.31 11.83 -12.64
CA SER A 207 1.09 13.06 -12.45
C SER A 207 1.65 13.12 -11.02
N ASN A 208 2.32 12.04 -10.59
CA ASN A 208 2.87 11.79 -9.25
C ASN A 208 1.86 11.74 -8.07
N GLN A 209 0.58 12.05 -8.30
CA GLN A 209 -0.47 11.92 -7.28
C GLN A 209 -0.93 10.47 -7.16
N LYS A 210 -0.85 9.90 -5.95
CA LYS A 210 -1.28 8.54 -5.64
C LYS A 210 -2.80 8.39 -5.85
N VAL A 211 -3.20 7.34 -6.56
CA VAL A 211 -4.61 7.00 -6.85
C VAL A 211 -5.05 5.61 -6.35
N LEU A 212 -4.30 5.05 -5.41
CA LEU A 212 -4.55 3.75 -4.79
C LEU A 212 -5.57 3.86 -3.66
N PRO A 213 -6.36 2.81 -3.35
CA PRO A 213 -7.27 2.81 -2.22
C PRO A 213 -6.52 2.92 -0.88
N TRP A 214 -7.12 3.58 0.12
CA TRP A 214 -6.39 3.95 1.34
C TRP A 214 -7.11 3.68 2.67
N ILE A 215 -8.43 3.52 2.68
CA ILE A 215 -9.18 3.21 3.90
C ILE A 215 -10.44 2.40 3.61
N VAL A 216 -10.79 1.48 4.50
CA VAL A 216 -12.08 0.79 4.55
C VAL A 216 -12.87 1.32 5.75
N SER A 217 -14.08 1.81 5.51
CA SER A 217 -14.94 2.39 6.54
C SER A 217 -15.54 1.32 7.47
N PRO A 218 -16.15 1.74 8.59
CA PRO A 218 -16.92 0.84 9.44
C PRO A 218 -18.13 0.20 8.74
N THR A 219 -18.65 0.84 7.70
CA THR A 219 -19.73 0.27 6.88
C THR A 219 -19.24 -0.77 5.86
N GLY A 220 -17.93 -0.96 5.73
CA GLY A 220 -17.32 -1.86 4.75
C GLY A 220 -16.94 -1.20 3.42
N ALA A 221 -17.21 0.10 3.24
CA ALA A 221 -16.92 0.78 1.99
C ALA A 221 -15.42 1.08 1.84
N VAL A 222 -14.85 0.73 0.68
CA VAL A 222 -13.47 1.07 0.34
C VAL A 222 -13.41 2.48 -0.24
N ARG A 223 -12.69 3.39 0.43
CA ARG A 223 -12.40 4.71 -0.12
C ARG A 223 -11.28 4.62 -1.14
N CYS A 224 -11.61 5.10 -2.34
CA CYS A 224 -10.80 5.08 -3.55
C CYS A 224 -11.19 6.28 -4.42
N PHE A 225 -10.45 6.49 -5.50
CA PHE A 225 -10.78 7.52 -6.50
C PHE A 225 -11.89 7.04 -7.43
N ASP A 226 -12.73 7.96 -7.90
CA ASP A 226 -13.74 7.68 -8.91
C ASP A 226 -13.14 7.79 -10.32
N THR A 227 -13.69 7.04 -11.26
CA THR A 227 -13.20 7.01 -12.65
C THR A 227 -13.57 8.25 -13.44
N VAL A 228 -14.58 9.02 -13.02
CA VAL A 228 -15.07 10.21 -13.72
C VAL A 228 -14.09 11.36 -13.54
N SER A 229 -13.73 11.69 -12.31
CA SER A 229 -12.75 12.74 -11.98
C SER A 229 -11.38 12.42 -12.58
N LEU A 230 -10.98 11.14 -12.57
CA LEU A 230 -9.72 10.73 -13.17
C LEU A 230 -9.74 10.88 -14.70
N SER A 231 -10.84 10.48 -15.35
CA SER A 231 -11.01 10.65 -16.80
C SER A 231 -11.04 12.12 -17.21
N GLN A 232 -11.64 12.99 -16.39
CA GLN A 232 -11.61 14.44 -16.58
C GLN A 232 -10.17 14.97 -16.50
N LYS A 233 -9.40 14.57 -15.48
CA LYS A 233 -7.98 14.96 -15.34
C LYS A 233 -7.14 14.52 -16.54
N LEU A 234 -7.29 13.27 -16.99
CA LEU A 234 -6.59 12.76 -18.18
C LEU A 234 -6.99 13.52 -19.45
N SER A 235 -8.26 13.89 -19.57
CA SER A 235 -8.75 14.72 -20.68
C SER A 235 -8.18 16.13 -20.65
N LEU A 236 -8.03 16.73 -19.47
CA LEU A 236 -7.39 18.04 -19.32
C LEU A 236 -5.92 18.01 -19.75
N HIS A 237 -5.17 16.96 -19.41
CA HIS A 237 -3.80 16.78 -19.92
C HIS A 237 -3.76 16.75 -21.45
N ARG A 238 -4.69 16.03 -22.08
CA ARG A 238 -4.84 16.00 -23.54
C ARG A 238 -5.12 17.38 -24.12
N HIS A 239 -6.07 18.12 -23.55
CA HIS A 239 -6.43 19.46 -24.01
C HIS A 239 -5.32 20.49 -23.80
N ALA A 240 -4.62 20.41 -22.67
CA ALA A 240 -3.47 21.25 -22.33
C ALA A 240 -2.18 20.81 -23.05
N ARG A 241 -2.19 19.66 -23.73
CA ARG A 241 -1.04 19.08 -24.43
C ARG A 241 0.16 18.81 -23.50
N VAL A 242 -0.13 18.57 -22.23
CA VAL A 242 0.87 18.23 -21.22
C VAL A 242 0.97 16.72 -21.11
N PRO A 243 2.15 16.11 -21.32
CA PRO A 243 2.32 14.66 -21.19
C PRO A 243 1.73 14.11 -19.90
N ILE A 244 1.18 12.90 -19.98
CA ILE A 244 0.58 12.26 -18.80
C ILE A 244 1.60 11.29 -18.25
N LEU A 245 2.06 11.54 -17.03
CA LEU A 245 2.90 10.61 -16.30
C LEU A 245 2.02 9.64 -15.50
N LEU A 246 1.93 8.40 -15.96
CA LEU A 246 1.26 7.32 -15.24
C LEU A 246 2.30 6.49 -14.51
N HIS A 247 2.02 6.12 -13.27
CA HIS A 247 2.80 5.09 -12.58
C HIS A 247 1.97 3.83 -12.49
N MET A 248 2.61 2.70 -12.73
CA MET A 248 1.92 1.42 -12.87
C MET A 248 2.62 0.33 -12.07
N PHE A 249 1.84 -0.59 -11.52
CA PHE A 249 2.42 -1.77 -10.90
C PHE A 249 2.84 -2.79 -11.95
N LEU A 250 4.02 -3.36 -11.73
CA LEU A 250 4.52 -4.49 -12.50
C LEU A 250 4.26 -5.79 -11.75
N TRP A 251 4.08 -6.88 -12.49
CA TRP A 251 3.93 -8.23 -11.95
C TRP A 251 5.24 -9.02 -11.94
N ASP A 252 6.23 -8.61 -12.74
CA ASP A 252 7.56 -9.18 -12.75
C ASP A 252 8.61 -8.05 -12.80
N ARG A 253 9.69 -8.24 -12.03
CA ARG A 253 10.85 -7.33 -12.02
C ARG A 253 11.62 -7.39 -13.34
N THR A 254 11.57 -8.49 -14.08
CA THR A 254 12.20 -8.58 -15.41
C THR A 254 11.49 -7.68 -16.44
N SER A 255 10.18 -7.48 -16.31
CA SER A 255 9.40 -6.57 -17.16
C SER A 255 9.79 -5.09 -16.99
N ALA A 256 10.37 -4.72 -15.82
CA ALA A 256 10.94 -3.40 -15.59
C ALA A 256 12.22 -3.14 -16.40
N SER A 257 12.93 -4.21 -16.80
CA SER A 257 14.15 -4.13 -17.60
C SER A 257 13.88 -3.68 -19.04
N MET A 258 12.78 -4.13 -19.63
CA MET A 258 12.39 -3.80 -21.01
C MET A 258 11.90 -2.36 -21.18
N SER A 259 11.34 -1.77 -20.12
CA SER A 259 10.88 -0.36 -20.12
C SER A 259 12.01 0.63 -19.80
N ARG A 260 13.10 0.16 -19.16
CA ARG A 260 14.31 0.96 -18.85
C ARG A 260 15.23 1.21 -20.05
N THR A 261 15.13 0.45 -21.12
CA THR A 261 15.99 0.60 -22.30
C THR A 261 15.85 1.94 -23.04
N THR A 262 14.87 2.78 -22.68
CA THR A 262 14.67 4.09 -23.31
C THR A 262 15.16 5.27 -22.45
N HIS A 263 15.44 5.07 -21.14
CA HIS A 263 15.92 6.15 -20.28
C HIS A 263 16.92 5.64 -19.23
N GLN A 264 18.20 5.88 -19.55
CA GLN A 264 19.38 5.93 -18.68
C GLN A 264 20.12 4.62 -18.31
N THR A 265 21.43 4.80 -18.42
CA THR A 265 22.58 3.93 -18.20
C THR A 265 22.62 3.28 -16.81
N GLN A 266 23.23 2.09 -16.79
CA GLN A 266 23.48 1.19 -15.66
C GLN A 266 23.74 1.86 -14.30
N ALA A 267 22.98 1.41 -13.29
CA ALA A 267 23.51 1.20 -11.95
C ALA A 267 22.99 -0.15 -11.44
N SER A 268 23.90 -1.11 -11.30
CA SER A 268 23.65 -2.45 -10.78
C SER A 268 23.21 -2.38 -9.31
N ALA A 269 21.96 -2.71 -9.01
CA ALA A 269 21.52 -2.98 -7.64
C ALA A 269 21.67 -4.48 -7.37
N SER A 270 22.59 -4.81 -6.46
CA SER A 270 22.90 -6.16 -6.00
C SER A 270 21.70 -6.83 -5.31
N LEU A 271 21.49 -8.09 -5.67
CA LEU A 271 20.52 -9.03 -5.10
C LEU A 271 20.84 -9.35 -3.63
N PHE A 272 19.87 -9.22 -2.73
CA PHE A 272 19.85 -9.96 -1.47
C PHE A 272 18.67 -10.93 -1.48
N PRO A 273 18.90 -12.25 -1.47
CA PRO A 273 17.86 -13.20 -1.11
C PRO A 273 17.77 -13.25 0.43
N ILE A 274 16.59 -12.95 0.98
CA ILE A 274 16.25 -13.27 2.36
C ILE A 274 15.97 -14.77 2.40
N GLY A 275 17.00 -15.55 2.73
CA GLY A 275 16.88 -16.96 3.09
C GLY A 275 17.28 -17.14 4.55
N ILE A 276 16.29 -17.29 5.43
CA ILE A 276 16.52 -17.72 6.82
C ILE A 276 16.85 -19.21 6.77
N ALA A 277 18.14 -19.55 6.77
CA ALA A 277 18.59 -20.92 6.98
C ALA A 277 18.73 -21.17 8.50
N ILE A 278 17.76 -21.89 9.06
CA ILE A 278 17.83 -22.44 10.42
C ILE A 278 18.97 -23.46 10.43
N THR A 279 20.11 -23.11 11.03
CA THR A 279 21.22 -24.05 11.22
C THR A 279 21.07 -24.71 12.58
N THR A 280 20.63 -25.96 12.59
CA THR A 280 20.66 -26.84 13.77
C THR A 280 22.11 -27.11 14.16
N ARG A 281 22.54 -26.61 15.32
CA ARG A 281 23.82 -27.00 15.93
C ARG A 281 23.66 -28.37 16.57
N ASN A 282 24.28 -29.38 15.95
CA ASN A 282 24.62 -30.64 16.61
C ASN A 282 25.69 -30.38 17.67
N SER A 283 25.36 -30.65 18.93
CA SER A 283 26.32 -30.78 20.02
C SER A 283 26.67 -32.27 20.18
N ASN A 284 27.94 -32.63 19.99
CA ASN A 284 28.49 -33.87 20.54
C ASN A 284 29.59 -33.53 21.56
N PRO A 285 29.72 -34.30 22.65
CA PRO A 285 30.61 -34.02 23.76
C PRO A 285 32.01 -34.60 23.52
N ALA A 286 33.03 -33.99 24.12
CA ALA A 286 34.33 -34.62 24.34
C ALA A 286 34.91 -34.15 25.68
N ASP A 287 35.25 -35.14 26.49
CA ASP A 287 35.74 -35.11 27.86
C ASP A 287 37.07 -34.36 28.06
N SER A 288 37.26 -33.81 29.27
CA SER A 288 38.40 -34.20 30.13
C SER A 288 38.32 -33.53 31.50
N LYS A 289 37.97 -34.33 32.52
CA LYS A 289 38.78 -34.57 33.73
C LYS A 289 38.21 -35.73 34.52
#